data_AF-A0A9E5Z3M0-F1
#
_entry.id   AF-A0A9E5Z3M0-F1
#
_cell.length_a   1.000
_cell.length_b   1.000
_cell.length_c   1.000
_cell.angle_alpha   90.00
_cell.angle_beta   90.00
_cell.angle_gamma   90.00
#
_symmetry.space_group_name_H-M   'P 1'
#
loop_
_entity.id
_entity.type
_entity.pdbx_description
1 polymer ?
#
loop_
_entity_poly.entity_id
_entity_poly.type
_entity_poly.pdbx_seq_one_letter_code
_entity_poly.pdbx_strand_id
1 'polypeptide(L)'
;MSPRRIYTIAPHFPFVDTLAHGIIAQIAQTGGDPVALARYHILLPTRRSCRSLREAFLRLGEGRPTLLPRMTPIGDVDEDELVLSEDLPGSPGREALS
;
A
#
# COMPACT_ATOMS: atom_id res chain seq x y z
N MET A 1 14.28 26.50 -5.66
CA MET A 1 13.89 25.11 -5.99
C MET A 1 14.39 24.21 -4.88
N SER A 2 13.53 23.37 -4.29
CA SER A 2 13.98 22.40 -3.29
C SER A 2 14.89 21.35 -3.96
N PRO A 3 15.96 20.90 -3.29
CA PRO A 3 16.88 19.91 -3.87
C PRO A 3 16.15 18.61 -4.16
N ARG A 4 16.48 17.98 -5.30
CA ARG A 4 15.91 16.69 -5.71
C ARG A 4 16.46 15.60 -4.77
N ARG A 5 15.58 14.99 -3.98
CA ARG A 5 15.94 13.90 -3.05
C ARG A 5 15.65 12.57 -3.73
N ILE A 6 16.71 11.86 -4.12
CA ILE A 6 16.64 10.54 -4.74
C ILE A 6 17.27 9.55 -3.77
N TYR A 7 16.56 8.46 -3.50
CA TYR A 7 17.01 7.38 -2.63
C TYR A 7 16.92 6.06 -3.40
N THR A 8 17.72 5.07 -2.98
CA THR A 8 17.76 3.74 -3.60
C THR A 8 17.63 2.69 -2.53
N ILE A 9 16.80 1.68 -2.78
CA ILE A 9 16.71 0.45 -1.99
C ILE A 9 17.41 -0.64 -2.80
N ALA A 10 18.41 -1.30 -2.22
CA ALA A 10 19.10 -2.38 -2.91
C ALA A 10 18.16 -3.59 -3.11
N PRO A 11 18.28 -4.33 -4.21
CA PRO A 11 17.28 -5.33 -4.63
C PRO A 11 17.16 -6.55 -3.69
N HIS A 12 18.16 -6.77 -2.82
CA HIS A 12 18.15 -7.85 -1.84
C HIS A 12 17.38 -7.50 -0.55
N PHE A 13 16.96 -6.25 -0.38
CA PHE A 13 16.15 -5.85 0.75
C PHE A 13 14.65 -5.98 0.45
N PRO A 14 13.84 -6.37 1.45
CA PRO A 14 12.39 -6.38 1.31
C PRO A 14 11.87 -4.94 1.11
N PHE A 15 11.55 -4.59 -0.14
CA PHE A 15 11.26 -3.21 -0.55
C PHE A 15 10.27 -2.49 0.36
N VAL A 16 9.15 -3.14 0.67
CA VAL A 16 8.06 -2.55 1.44
C VAL A 16 8.47 -2.26 2.88
N ASP A 17 9.11 -3.22 3.55
CA ASP A 17 9.57 -3.04 4.93
C ASP A 17 10.67 -1.97 5.00
N THR A 18 11.63 -2.01 4.07
CA THR A 18 12.70 -1.01 3.99
C THR A 18 12.15 0.39 3.76
N LEU A 19 11.16 0.55 2.88
CA LEU A 19 10.49 1.83 2.64
C LEU A 19 9.77 2.33 3.89
N ALA A 20 8.99 1.47 4.55
CA ALA A 20 8.26 1.84 5.76
C ALA A 20 9.21 2.30 6.88
N HIS A 21 10.26 1.53 7.16
CA HIS A 21 11.28 1.91 8.13
C HIS A 21 11.95 3.24 7.79
N GLY A 22 12.30 3.46 6.52
CA GLY A 22 12.92 4.70 6.07
C GLY A 22 12.02 5.92 6.31
N ILE A 23 10.72 5.81 6.01
CA ILE A 23 9.75 6.89 6.23
C ILE A 23 9.59 7.19 7.73
N ILE A 24 9.43 6.17 8.57
CA ILE A 24 9.29 6.35 10.03
C ILE A 24 10.56 6.98 10.62
N ALA A 25 11.74 6.52 10.21
CA ALA A 25 13.01 7.09 10.65
C ALA A 25 13.13 8.58 10.25
N GLN A 26 12.69 8.93 9.05
CA GLN A 26 12.69 10.34 8.60
C GLN A 26 11.73 11.20 9.44
N ILE A 27 10.54 10.69 9.77
CA ILE A 27 9.58 11.40 10.62
C ILE A 27 10.17 11.65 12.02
N ALA A 28 10.82 10.63 12.60
CA ALA A 28 11.47 10.73 13.90
C ALA A 28 12.56 11.82 13.94
N GLN A 29 13.33 11.98 12.86
CA GLN A 29 14.33 13.04 12.74
C GLN A 29 13.73 14.45 12.70
N THR A 30 12.47 14.59 12.28
CA THR A 30 11.76 15.88 12.18
C THR A 30 10.91 16.24 13.40
N GLY A 31 11.20 15.61 14.54
CA GLY A 31 10.51 15.89 15.81
C GLY A 31 9.33 14.95 16.12
N GLY A 32 9.10 13.92 15.30
CA GLY A 32 8.22 12.80 15.67
C GLY A 32 6.74 13.14 15.81
N ASP A 33 6.24 14.13 15.05
CA ASP A 33 4.82 14.48 15.04
C ASP A 33 3.93 13.24 14.77
N PRO A 34 3.01 12.88 15.69
CA PRO A 34 2.16 11.70 15.58
C PRO A 34 1.31 11.62 14.31
N VAL A 35 0.98 12.76 13.69
CA VAL A 35 0.18 12.80 12.45
C VAL A 35 1.03 12.99 11.19
N ALA A 36 2.36 13.04 11.31
CA ALA A 36 3.25 13.27 10.18
C ALA A 36 3.11 12.22 9.08
N LEU A 37 2.92 10.95 9.47
CA LEU A 37 2.75 9.85 8.53
C LEU A 37 1.56 10.09 7.60
N ALA A 38 0.44 10.60 8.12
CA ALA A 38 -0.78 10.85 7.36
C ALA A 38 -0.61 11.91 6.25
N ARG A 39 0.42 12.77 6.34
CA ARG A 39 0.72 13.78 5.32
C ARG A 39 1.41 13.22 4.08
N TYR A 40 1.87 11.96 4.13
CA TYR A 40 2.52 11.34 2.99
C TYR A 40 1.49 10.84 1.96
N HIS A 41 1.81 11.06 0.69
CA HIS A 41 1.18 10.35 -0.43
C HIS A 41 2.23 9.47 -1.09
N ILE A 42 2.05 8.16 -1.02
CA ILE A 42 3.00 7.16 -1.50
C ILE A 42 2.47 6.55 -2.79
N LEU A 43 3.23 6.70 -3.86
CA LEU A 43 2.99 6.05 -5.14
C LEU A 43 3.71 4.70 -5.16
N LEU A 44 2.99 3.63 -5.50
CA LEU A 44 3.50 2.27 -5.40
C LEU A 44 3.35 1.50 -6.72
N PRO A 45 4.24 0.54 -7.01
CA PRO A 45 4.21 -0.19 -8.27
C PRO A 45 2.89 -0.93 -8.50
N THR A 46 2.37 -1.61 -7.47
CA THR A 46 1.17 -2.46 -7.56
C THR A 46 0.20 -2.27 -6.40
N ARG A 47 -1.02 -2.81 -6.55
CA ARG A 47 -2.01 -2.89 -5.46
C ARG A 47 -1.52 -3.77 -4.31
N ARG A 48 -0.84 -4.90 -4.59
CA ARG A 48 -0.22 -5.73 -3.56
C ARG A 48 0.80 -4.96 -2.73
N SER A 49 1.64 -4.11 -3.35
CA SER A 49 2.56 -3.23 -2.60
C SER A 49 1.81 -2.29 -1.65
N CYS A 50 0.66 -1.73 -2.05
CA CYS A 50 -0.18 -0.91 -1.16
C CYS A 50 -0.67 -1.70 0.06
N ARG A 51 -1.14 -2.95 -0.16
CA ARG A 51 -1.59 -3.83 0.94
C ARG A 51 -0.43 -4.15 1.89
N SER A 52 0.69 -4.61 1.34
CA SER A 52 1.86 -4.95 2.15
C SER A 52 2.42 -3.74 2.92
N LEU A 53 2.43 -2.54 2.31
CA LEU A 53 2.93 -1.33 2.97
C LEU A 53 2.02 -0.88 4.11
N ARG A 54 0.70 -1.02 3.95
CA ARG A 54 -0.25 -0.82 5.05
C ARG A 54 0.09 -1.71 6.24
N GLU A 55 0.26 -3.01 6.01
CA GLU A 55 0.60 -3.97 7.06
C GLU A 55 1.94 -3.66 7.72
N ALA A 56 2.94 -3.23 6.94
CA ALA A 56 4.23 -2.81 7.48
C ALA A 56 4.08 -1.61 8.45
N PHE A 57 3.30 -0.59 8.09
CA PHE A 57 3.05 0.53 9.00
C PHE A 57 2.30 0.12 10.27
N LEU A 58 1.34 -0.81 10.15
CA LEU A 58 0.60 -1.32 11.32
C LEU A 58 1.51 -2.11 12.27
N ARG A 59 2.41 -2.96 11.74
CA ARG A 59 3.43 -3.66 12.55
C ARG A 59 4.33 -2.68 13.28
N LEU A 60 4.81 -1.64 12.59
CA LEU A 60 5.68 -0.60 13.17
C LEU A 60 4.95 0.33 14.15
N GLY A 61 3.63 0.43 14.06
CA GLY A 61 2.81 1.16 15.02
C GLY A 61 2.77 0.49 16.40
N GLU A 62 3.12 -0.79 16.51
CA GLU A 62 3.14 -1.56 17.76
C GLU A 62 1.80 -1.49 18.51
N GLY A 63 0.69 -1.60 17.77
CA GLY A 63 -0.66 -1.54 18.32
C GLY A 63 -1.18 -0.14 18.64
N ARG A 64 -0.37 0.91 18.45
CA ARG A 64 -0.84 2.30 18.61
C ARG A 64 -1.75 2.70 17.45
N PRO A 65 -2.90 3.35 17.73
CA PRO A 65 -3.72 3.94 16.68
C PRO A 65 -2.88 4.90 15.83
N THR A 66 -2.72 4.59 14.55
CA THR A 66 -1.83 5.32 13.64
C THR A 66 -2.61 5.78 12.41
N LEU A 67 -2.54 7.07 12.11
CA LEU A 67 -3.09 7.60 10.87
C LEU A 67 -2.16 7.24 9.71
N LEU A 68 -2.70 6.45 8.78
CA LEU A 68 -1.95 5.94 7.64
C LEU A 68 -1.81 6.97 6.51
N PRO A 69 -0.76 6.86 5.69
CA PRO A 69 -0.59 7.71 4.52
C PRO A 69 -1.57 7.34 3.42
N ARG A 70 -1.80 8.25 2.48
CA ARG A 70 -2.47 7.92 1.22
C ARG A 70 -1.54 7.05 0.37
N MET A 71 -2.03 5.90 -0.08
CA MET A 71 -1.28 4.98 -0.94
C MET A 71 -2.02 4.84 -2.27
N THR A 72 -1.31 4.99 -3.38
CA THR A 72 -1.90 4.91 -4.73
C THR A 72 -1.04 4.03 -5.63
N PRO A 73 -1.59 2.95 -6.21
CA PRO A 73 -0.88 2.16 -7.20
C PRO A 73 -0.73 2.97 -8.50
N ILE A 74 0.43 2.86 -9.16
CA ILE A 74 0.68 3.50 -10.47
C ILE A 74 0.68 2.51 -11.64
N GLY A 75 0.83 1.22 -11.35
CA GLY A 75 0.67 0.14 -12.33
C GLY A 75 -0.61 -0.64 -12.08
N ASP A 76 -1.18 -1.19 -13.15
CA ASP A 76 -2.30 -2.10 -13.11
C ASP A 76 -1.94 -3.39 -13.84
N VAL A 77 -1.34 -4.33 -13.11
CA VAL A 77 -1.45 -5.78 -13.33
C VAL A 77 -1.09 -6.45 -11.99
N ASP A 78 -2.08 -6.94 -11.25
CA ASP A 78 -1.83 -7.92 -10.19
C ASP A 78 -2.69 -9.14 -10.54
N GLU A 79 -2.05 -10.31 -10.66
CA GLU A 79 -2.68 -11.59 -11.06
C GLU A 79 -3.68 -12.14 -10.02
N ASP A 80 -3.79 -11.48 -8.86
CA ASP A 80 -4.71 -11.82 -7.77
C ASP A 80 -6.18 -11.47 -8.07
N GLU A 81 -6.52 -10.98 -9.27
CA GLU A 81 -7.90 -10.67 -9.69
C GLU A 81 -8.67 -11.90 -10.21
N LEU A 82 -8.19 -13.13 -9.96
CA LEU A 82 -8.89 -14.37 -10.30
C LEU A 82 -9.72 -14.98 -9.16
N VAL A 83 -10.06 -14.22 -8.10
CA VAL A 83 -10.83 -14.78 -6.97
C VAL A 83 -11.94 -13.84 -6.51
N LEU A 84 -13.06 -13.82 -7.26
CA LEU A 84 -14.45 -13.97 -6.77
C LEU A 84 -15.47 -13.74 -7.92
N SER A 85 -15.73 -14.77 -8.73
CA SER A 85 -17.02 -14.85 -9.44
C SER A 85 -17.53 -16.28 -9.67
N GLU A 86 -16.88 -17.30 -9.11
CA GLU A 86 -17.38 -18.68 -9.16
C GLU A 86 -18.08 -19.00 -7.84
N ASP A 87 -19.39 -18.74 -7.82
CA ASP A 87 -20.45 -19.49 -7.12
C ASP A 87 -21.51 -18.56 -6.51
N LEU A 88 -22.29 -17.90 -7.37
CA LEU A 88 -23.62 -17.44 -6.97
C LEU A 88 -24.65 -18.47 -7.45
N PRO A 89 -25.14 -19.39 -6.60
CA PRO A 89 -26.18 -20.31 -6.98
C PRO A 89 -27.49 -19.54 -7.23
N GLY A 90 -27.98 -19.58 -8.46
CA GLY A 90 -29.33 -19.10 -8.81
C GLY A 90 -29.44 -18.04 -9.90
N SER A 91 -28.65 -18.09 -10.98
CA SER A 91 -28.96 -17.29 -12.17
C SER A 91 -30.14 -17.92 -12.94
N PRO A 92 -31.32 -17.27 -13.03
CA PRO A 92 -32.42 -17.82 -13.80
C PRO A 92 -32.09 -17.79 -15.30
N GLY A 93 -32.30 -18.93 -15.96
CA GLY A 93 -32.04 -19.12 -17.39
C GLY A 93 -32.73 -18.06 -18.24
N ARG A 94 -31.96 -17.41 -19.12
CA ARG A 94 -32.50 -16.57 -20.19
C ARG A 94 -32.81 -17.45 -21.40
N GLU A 95 -33.85 -18.26 -21.28
CA GLU A 95 -34.50 -18.91 -22.42
C GLU A 95 -36.00 -18.63 -22.37
N ALA A 96 -36.40 -17.49 -22.94
CA ALA A 96 -37.77 -17.21 -23.36
C ALA A 96 -37.74 -16.08 -24.40
N LEU A 97 -37.18 -16.38 -25.57
CA LEU A 97 -37.57 -15.70 -26.80
C LEU A 97 -37.26 -16.59 -28.03
N SER A 98 -38.07 -17.62 -28.23
CA SER A 98 -38.63 -17.97 -29.54
C SER A 98 -39.72 -19.03 -29.39
#